data_AF-A0A660SQM7-F1
#
_entry.id   AF-A0A660SQM7-F1
#
_cell.length_a   1.000
_cell.length_b   1.000
_cell.length_c   1.000
_cell.angle_alpha   90.00
_cell.angle_beta   90.00
_cell.angle_gamma   90.00
#
_symmetry.space_group_name_H-M   'P 1'
#
loop_
_entity.id
_entity.type
_entity.pdbx_description
1 polymer ?
#
loop_
_entity_poly.entity_id
_entity_poly.type
_entity_poly.pdbx_seq_one_letter_code
_entity_poly.pdbx_strand_id
1 'polypeptide(L)'
;YIRDDYGSWYTSHDSDISMNGSEDIEVLGGGEDESGTTVQFRKPLSSEDANDHTFTIGEEIPVIFAYSNEDSFTGMHLKKGKTKIRF
;
A
#
# COMPACT_ATOMS: atom_id res chain seq x y z
N TYR A 1 3.98 -11.25 4.91
CA TYR A 1 2.51 -11.10 4.76
C TYR A 1 2.23 -9.63 4.46
N ILE A 2 1.27 -9.32 3.60
CA ILE A 2 0.87 -7.95 3.20
C ILE A 2 -0.63 -7.83 3.44
N ARG A 3 -1.11 -6.63 3.77
CA ARG A 3 -2.53 -6.31 3.90
C ARG A 3 -2.87 -5.09 3.05
N ASP A 4 -3.99 -5.17 2.33
CA ASP A 4 -4.54 -4.07 1.56
C ASP A 4 -5.40 -3.18 2.46
N ASP A 5 -5.05 -1.90 2.51
CA ASP A 5 -5.57 -0.92 3.47
C ASP A 5 -5.85 0.41 2.78
N TYR A 6 -6.96 1.04 3.18
CA TYR A 6 -7.34 2.38 2.78
C TYR A 6 -7.17 3.40 3.91
N GLY A 7 -6.77 4.62 3.57
CA GLY A 7 -6.65 5.75 4.49
C GLY A 7 -8.01 6.23 5.00
N SER A 8 -8.51 5.59 6.06
CA SER A 8 -9.83 5.81 6.63
C SER A 8 -9.96 7.11 7.44
N TRP A 9 -8.86 7.67 7.93
CA TRP A 9 -8.84 8.94 8.65
C TRP A 9 -7.51 9.70 8.51
N TYR A 10 -7.42 10.89 9.12
CA TYR A 10 -6.26 11.78 9.00
C TYR A 10 -4.91 11.12 9.36
N THR A 11 -4.92 10.16 10.30
CA THR A 11 -3.74 9.43 10.77
C THR A 11 -3.98 7.92 10.88
N SER A 12 -5.06 7.42 10.27
CA SER A 12 -5.47 6.02 10.39
C SER A 12 -5.74 5.43 9.02
N HIS A 13 -5.58 4.12 8.95
CA HIS A 13 -6.00 3.29 7.84
C HIS A 13 -6.63 2.02 8.40
N ASP A 14 -7.53 1.42 7.63
CA ASP A 14 -8.20 0.18 7.95
C ASP A 14 -8.12 -0.75 6.74
N SER A 15 -8.16 -2.06 6.97
CA SER A 15 -8.13 -3.02 5.87
C SER A 15 -9.36 -2.86 4.97
N ASP A 16 -9.18 -2.98 3.66
CA ASP A 16 -10.29 -2.77 2.70
C ASP A 16 -11.45 -3.72 2.97
N ILE A 17 -11.15 -5.00 3.26
CA ILE A 17 -12.15 -6.00 3.66
C ILE A 17 -13.01 -5.54 4.85
N SER A 18 -12.42 -4.87 5.84
CA SER A 18 -13.16 -4.36 7.01
C SER A 18 -14.05 -3.16 6.70
N MET A 19 -13.78 -2.49 5.58
CA MET A 19 -14.53 -1.34 5.07
C MET A 19 -15.49 -1.70 3.93
N ASN A 20 -15.77 -3.00 3.73
CA ASN A 20 -16.57 -3.53 2.63
C ASN A 20 -15.95 -3.33 1.23
N GLY A 21 -14.63 -3.13 1.17
CA GLY A 21 -13.81 -3.14 -0.05
C GLY A 21 -13.35 -4.55 -0.47
N SER A 22 -12.38 -4.62 -1.37
CA SER A 22 -11.76 -5.87 -1.85
C SER A 22 -10.27 -5.96 -1.53
N GLU A 23 -9.72 -7.18 -1.54
CA GLU A 23 -8.27 -7.41 -1.50
C GLU A 23 -7.77 -7.47 -2.94
N ASP A 24 -7.12 -6.40 -3.39
CA ASP A 24 -6.71 -6.20 -4.79
C ASP A 24 -5.18 -6.36 -4.99
N ILE A 25 -4.46 -6.68 -3.92
CA ILE A 25 -3.03 -6.99 -3.92
C ILE A 25 -2.79 -8.49 -3.99
N GLU A 26 -1.99 -8.91 -4.97
CA GLU A 26 -1.43 -10.26 -5.05
C GLU A 26 0.04 -10.26 -4.64
N VAL A 27 0.39 -11.07 -3.64
CA VAL A 27 1.78 -11.23 -3.19
C VAL A 27 2.54 -12.14 -4.17
N LEU A 28 3.57 -11.58 -4.82
CA LEU A 28 4.42 -12.33 -5.75
C LEU A 28 5.62 -12.95 -5.05
N GLY A 29 6.07 -12.37 -3.95
CA GLY A 29 7.20 -12.85 -3.17
C GLY A 29 7.86 -11.75 -2.36
N GLY A 30 9.07 -12.03 -1.91
CA GLY A 30 9.84 -11.13 -1.06
C GLY A 30 10.88 -11.88 -0.26
N GLY A 31 11.66 -11.15 0.52
CA GLY A 31 12.70 -11.71 1.36
C GLY A 31 13.19 -10.66 2.34
N GLU A 32 13.91 -11.12 3.34
CA GLU A 32 14.58 -10.26 4.30
C GLU A 32 16.00 -10.79 4.49
N ASP A 33 16.97 -9.88 4.40
CA ASP A 33 18.37 -10.17 4.61
C ASP A 33 19.07 -8.98 5.30
N GLU A 34 20.40 -9.04 5.39
CA GLU A 34 21.22 -8.00 6.01
C GLU A 34 21.12 -6.63 5.32
N SER A 35 20.67 -6.58 4.06
CA SER A 35 20.45 -5.35 3.30
C SER A 35 19.04 -4.77 3.47
N GLY A 36 18.10 -5.58 3.98
CA GLY A 36 16.74 -5.15 4.34
C GLY A 36 15.65 -6.09 3.83
N THR A 37 14.41 -5.57 3.83
CA THR A 37 13.21 -6.31 3.40
C THR A 37 12.82 -5.92 1.98
N THR A 38 12.64 -6.92 1.12
CA THR A 38 12.03 -6.77 -0.20
C THR A 38 10.61 -7.32 -0.18
N VAL A 39 9.67 -6.54 -0.71
CA VAL A 39 8.27 -6.93 -0.87
C VAL A 39 7.92 -6.82 -2.36
N GLN A 40 7.45 -7.92 -2.96
CA GLN A 40 7.03 -7.96 -4.37
C GLN A 40 5.55 -8.29 -4.45
N PHE A 41 4.79 -7.42 -5.10
CA PHE A 41 3.35 -7.55 -5.24
C PHE A 41 2.87 -7.05 -6.60
N ARG A 42 1.65 -7.45 -6.97
CA ARG A 42 0.93 -7.01 -8.16
C ARG A 42 -0.43 -6.43 -7.74
N LYS A 43 -0.84 -5.34 -8.37
CA LYS A 43 -2.17 -4.75 -8.26
C LYS A 43 -2.71 -4.48 -9.68
N PRO A 44 -3.99 -4.73 -9.99
CA PRO A 44 -4.55 -4.32 -11.27
C PRO A 44 -4.58 -2.79 -11.40
N LEU A 45 -4.55 -2.27 -12.62
CA LEU A 45 -4.65 -0.82 -12.88
C LEU A 45 -5.99 -0.24 -12.43
N SER A 46 -7.03 -1.06 -12.34
CA SER A 46 -8.36 -0.70 -11.85
C SER A 46 -8.96 -1.93 -11.16
N SER A 47 -9.66 -1.71 -10.05
CA SER A 47 -10.40 -2.73 -9.30
C SER A 47 -11.88 -2.33 -9.21
N GLU A 48 -12.70 -3.21 -8.64
CA GLU A 48 -14.11 -2.91 -8.35
C GLU A 48 -14.29 -2.19 -7.00
N ASP A 49 -13.20 -1.98 -6.23
CA ASP A 49 -13.22 -1.23 -4.98
C ASP A 49 -13.35 0.28 -5.25
N ALA A 50 -14.36 0.91 -4.63
CA ALA A 50 -14.63 2.34 -4.80
C ALA A 50 -13.59 3.25 -4.11
N ASN A 51 -12.83 2.73 -3.16
CA ASN A 51 -11.76 3.46 -2.45
C ASN A 51 -10.44 3.45 -3.23
N ASP A 52 -10.31 2.53 -4.19
CA ASP A 52 -9.09 2.35 -4.95
C ASP A 52 -8.89 3.43 -6.01
N HIS A 53 -7.62 3.79 -6.21
CA HIS A 53 -7.26 4.65 -7.31
C HIS A 53 -7.17 3.84 -8.61
N THR A 54 -7.89 4.29 -9.65
CA THR A 54 -7.72 3.76 -11.00
C THR A 54 -6.54 4.44 -11.69
N PHE A 55 -5.51 3.66 -12.01
CA PHE A 55 -4.30 4.11 -12.67
C PHE A 55 -4.49 4.17 -14.20
N THR A 56 -4.18 5.34 -14.79
CA THR A 56 -4.13 5.48 -16.25
C THR A 56 -2.68 5.43 -16.74
N ILE A 57 -2.39 4.66 -17.80
CA ILE A 57 -1.05 4.65 -18.42
C ILE A 57 -0.69 6.06 -18.92
N GLY A 58 0.51 6.51 -18.57
CA GLY A 58 1.05 7.85 -18.82
C GLY A 58 0.78 8.86 -17.71
N GLU A 59 -0.10 8.53 -16.75
CA GLU A 59 -0.45 9.38 -15.61
C GLU A 59 0.71 9.50 -14.63
N GLU A 60 0.90 10.71 -14.09
CA GLU A 60 1.85 10.97 -13.03
C GLU A 60 1.11 11.05 -11.69
N ILE A 61 1.31 10.06 -10.83
CA ILE A 61 0.64 9.97 -9.54
C ILE A 61 1.61 10.24 -8.38
N PRO A 62 1.13 10.81 -7.26
CA PRO A 62 1.90 10.82 -6.02
C PRO A 62 1.92 9.43 -5.38
N VAL A 63 3.11 9.00 -4.93
CA VAL A 63 3.29 7.78 -4.12
C VAL A 63 3.86 8.18 -2.78
N ILE A 64 3.33 7.58 -1.72
CA ILE A 64 3.75 7.79 -0.35
C ILE A 64 4.40 6.51 0.16
N PHE A 65 5.53 6.65 0.85
CA PHE A 65 6.17 5.58 1.59
C PHE A 65 6.20 5.96 3.05
N ALA A 66 5.92 5.02 3.94
CA ALA A 66 6.01 5.22 5.38
C ALA A 66 6.60 3.96 6.03
N TYR A 67 7.23 4.12 7.19
CA TYR A 67 7.79 2.99 7.93
C TYR A 67 7.68 3.20 9.44
N SER A 68 7.68 2.08 10.16
CA SER A 68 7.81 2.00 11.61
C SER A 68 8.87 0.94 11.97
N ASN A 69 9.28 0.91 13.23
CA ASN A 69 10.07 -0.19 13.80
C ASN A 69 9.19 -1.22 14.52
N GLU A 70 7.86 -1.06 14.47
CA GLU A 70 6.88 -2.02 14.97
C GLU A 70 6.47 -2.99 13.86
N ASP A 71 6.47 -4.29 14.16
CA ASP A 71 5.90 -5.33 13.30
C ASP A 71 4.38 -5.40 13.52
N SER A 72 3.68 -4.40 12.99
CA SER A 72 2.23 -4.21 13.18
C SER A 72 1.62 -3.42 12.03
N PHE A 73 0.42 -3.81 11.61
CA PHE A 73 -0.39 -3.04 10.66
C PHE A 73 -1.05 -1.80 11.27
N THR A 74 -1.02 -1.62 12.58
CA THR A 74 -1.66 -0.47 13.25
C THR A 74 -0.67 0.40 14.02
N GLY A 75 0.63 0.05 13.96
CA GLY A 75 1.71 0.81 14.59
C GLY A 75 1.86 2.18 13.93
N MET A 76 2.19 3.20 14.74
CA MET A 76 2.36 4.55 14.20
C MET A 76 3.64 4.65 13.36
N HIS A 77 3.54 5.28 12.19
CA HIS A 77 4.68 5.54 11.33
C HIS A 77 5.67 6.51 12.02
N LEU A 78 6.96 6.17 11.98
CA LEU A 78 8.03 7.04 12.47
C LEU A 78 8.34 8.16 11.49
N LYS A 79 8.35 7.84 10.19
CA LYS A 79 8.59 8.80 9.11
C LYS A 79 7.79 8.42 7.86
N LYS A 80 7.57 9.42 7.02
CA LYS A 80 7.00 9.27 5.69
C LYS A 80 7.77 10.08 4.65
N GLY A 81 7.79 9.58 3.42
CA GLY A 81 8.30 10.26 2.23
C GLY A 81 7.23 10.27 1.14
N LYS A 82 7.38 11.16 0.16
CA LYS A 82 6.53 11.18 -1.02
C LYS A 82 7.37 11.40 -2.26
N THR A 83 6.99 10.76 -3.35
CA THR A 83 7.56 10.98 -4.68
C THR A 83 6.44 10.97 -5.71
N LYS A 84 6.78 11.19 -6.97
CA LYS A 84 5.86 10.96 -8.08
C LYS A 84 6.40 9.84 -8.96
N ILE A 85 5.50 9.00 -9.46
CA ILE A 85 5.82 8.01 -10.47
C ILE A 85 4.91 8.21 -11.67
N ARG A 86 5.42 7.84 -12.85
CA ARG A 86 4.65 7.83 -14.08
C ARG A 86 4.42 6.38 -14.49
N PHE A 87 3.16 5.99 -14.63
CA PHE A 87 2.77 4.70 -15.18
C PHE A 87 2.76 4.70 -16.70
#